data_AF-A0A017HQF5-F1
#
_entry.id   AF-A0A017HQF5-F1
#
_cell.length_a   1.000
_cell.length_b   1.000
_cell.length_c   1.000
_cell.angle_alpha   90.00
_cell.angle_beta   90.00
_cell.angle_gamma   90.00
#
_symmetry.space_group_name_H-M   'P 1'
#
loop_
_entity.id
_entity.type
_entity.pdbx_description
1 polymer ?
#
loop_
_entity_poly.entity_id
_entity_poly.type
_entity_poly.pdbx_seq_one_letter_code
_entity_poly.pdbx_strand_id
1 'polypeptide(L)'
;MSEALTPEERIVVETLGRGLQLLDWPDIALSNLSPKGLDLLPLHPADSLTCDVAAIVPPETAGPGVGQDAWIGDLEITSERCLAGATDGLRYGDLVAFADTDSRSGRFFSPGRTSIGIVSHGPALAPGHGIGITIFLTGPTERLVPRIGEGSLGPALRSWAKNLED
;
A
#
# COMPACT_ATOMS: atom_id res chain seq x y z
N MET A 1 14.57 4.82 -29.61
CA MET A 1 14.56 3.82 -28.52
C MET A 1 15.44 4.41 -27.45
N SER A 2 14.92 4.65 -26.24
CA SER A 2 15.81 4.94 -25.11
C SER A 2 16.78 3.76 -24.98
N GLU A 3 18.02 4.00 -24.55
CA GLU A 3 18.98 2.94 -24.24
C GLU A 3 18.39 2.09 -23.10
N ALA A 4 17.60 1.08 -23.47
CA ALA A 4 16.67 0.42 -22.58
C ALA A 4 17.37 -0.74 -21.88
N LEU A 5 17.17 -0.82 -20.56
CA LEU A 5 17.62 -1.91 -19.72
C LEU A 5 17.35 -3.28 -20.38
N THR A 6 18.33 -4.19 -20.34
CA THR A 6 18.22 -5.52 -20.93
C THR A 6 18.09 -6.62 -19.85
N PRO A 7 17.45 -7.77 -20.14
CA PRO A 7 17.46 -8.90 -19.22
C PRO A 7 18.89 -9.25 -18.79
N GLU A 8 19.06 -9.68 -17.54
CA GLU A 8 20.36 -10.01 -16.91
C GLU A 8 21.25 -8.81 -16.51
N GLU A 9 20.86 -7.57 -16.83
CA GLU A 9 21.52 -6.40 -16.24
C GLU A 9 21.34 -6.37 -14.73
N ARG A 10 22.41 -5.97 -14.03
CA ARG A 10 22.43 -5.92 -12.57
C ARG A 10 21.96 -4.57 -12.09
N ILE A 11 20.91 -4.58 -11.29
CA ILE A 11 20.40 -3.41 -10.59
C ILE A 11 20.84 -3.48 -9.13
N VAL A 12 21.39 -2.38 -8.62
CA VAL A 12 21.67 -2.20 -7.19
C VAL A 12 20.49 -1.45 -6.58
N VAL A 13 19.88 -2.04 -5.55
CA VAL A 13 18.81 -1.39 -4.77
C VAL A 13 19.40 -1.01 -3.41
N GLU A 14 19.62 0.28 -3.20
CA GLU A 14 19.94 0.82 -1.89
C GLU A 14 18.68 0.85 -1.03
N THR A 15 18.69 0.11 0.07
CA THR A 15 17.51 -0.04 0.93
C THR A 15 17.60 0.86 2.15
N LEU A 16 16.51 1.60 2.42
CA LEU A 16 16.34 2.43 3.59
C LEU A 16 14.86 2.40 4.00
N GLY A 17 14.56 2.10 5.27
CA GLY A 17 13.18 2.12 5.78
C GLY A 17 12.87 1.14 6.90
N ARG A 18 13.60 0.02 7.01
CA ARG A 18 13.41 -0.91 8.13
C ARG A 18 13.72 -0.22 9.47
N GLY A 19 12.81 -0.35 10.42
CA GLY A 19 12.89 0.29 11.73
C GLY A 19 12.35 1.73 11.78
N LEU A 20 11.77 2.25 10.69
CA LEU A 20 11.08 3.54 10.70
C LEU A 20 9.87 3.50 11.64
N GLN A 21 9.68 4.57 12.41
CA GLN A 21 8.63 4.69 13.42
C GLN A 21 7.99 6.07 13.40
N LEU A 22 6.70 6.14 13.72
CA LEU A 22 5.99 7.38 14.01
C LEU A 22 6.01 7.63 15.52
N LEU A 23 6.85 8.55 15.98
CA LEU A 23 7.05 8.77 17.42
C LEU A 23 5.81 9.33 18.12
N ASP A 24 5.05 10.19 17.42
CA ASP A 24 3.80 10.75 17.93
C ASP A 24 2.60 9.79 17.76
N TRP A 25 2.77 8.71 16.99
CA TRP A 25 1.75 7.72 16.67
C TRP A 25 2.26 6.28 16.88
N PRO A 26 2.68 5.91 18.10
CA PRO A 26 3.38 4.64 18.35
C PRO A 26 2.52 3.39 18.09
N ASP A 27 1.18 3.52 18.07
CA ASP A 27 0.25 2.42 17.79
C ASP A 27 0.15 2.07 16.30
N ILE A 28 0.71 2.93 15.44
CA ILE A 28 0.72 2.78 14.00
C ILE A 28 2.08 2.24 13.58
N ALA A 29 2.09 1.00 13.09
CA ALA A 29 3.30 0.38 12.58
C ALA A 29 3.52 0.71 11.10
N LEU A 30 4.78 0.88 10.75
CA LEU A 30 5.25 1.08 9.38
C LEU A 30 5.91 -0.19 8.84
N SER A 31 5.69 -0.48 7.57
CA SER A 31 6.41 -1.50 6.80
C SER A 31 6.66 -1.00 5.37
N ASN A 32 7.59 -1.62 4.64
CA ASN A 32 7.79 -1.42 3.19
C ASN A 32 7.94 0.03 2.70
N LEU A 33 8.34 0.97 3.58
CA LEU A 33 8.35 2.39 3.30
C LEU A 33 9.66 3.03 3.75
N SER A 34 10.23 3.87 2.88
CA SER A 34 11.38 4.71 3.23
C SER A 34 10.91 6.01 3.89
N PRO A 35 11.79 6.75 4.61
CA PRO A 35 11.44 8.06 5.14
C PRO A 35 10.93 9.02 4.05
N LYS A 36 11.58 9.01 2.87
CA LYS A 36 11.11 9.81 1.72
C LYS A 36 9.74 9.38 1.23
N GLY A 37 9.44 8.08 1.23
CA GLY A 37 8.13 7.56 0.88
C GLY A 37 7.04 8.01 1.86
N LEU A 38 7.37 8.04 3.16
CA LEU A 38 6.50 8.56 4.20
C LEU A 38 6.17 10.04 3.98
N ASP A 39 7.15 10.86 3.61
CA ASP A 39 6.95 12.29 3.32
C ASP A 39 5.99 12.54 2.13
N LEU A 40 5.82 11.56 1.24
CA LEU A 40 4.92 11.66 0.08
C LEU A 40 3.48 11.20 0.38
N LEU A 41 3.25 10.52 1.51
CA LEU A 41 1.91 10.04 1.83
C LEU A 41 0.98 11.23 2.15
N PRO A 42 -0.29 11.20 1.70
CA PRO A 42 -1.28 12.23 2.00
C PRO A 42 -1.84 12.06 3.43
N LEU A 43 -0.95 12.23 4.41
CA LEU A 43 -1.24 12.11 5.84
C LEU A 43 -1.60 13.46 6.44
N HIS A 44 -2.66 13.48 7.26
CA HIS A 44 -3.10 14.68 7.97
C HIS A 44 -3.17 14.39 9.47
N PRO A 45 -2.20 14.87 10.27
CA PRO A 45 -2.18 14.67 11.71
C PRO A 45 -3.22 15.56 12.41
N ALA A 46 -4.00 14.97 13.31
CA ALA A 46 -4.90 15.66 14.23
C ALA A 46 -5.00 14.85 15.54
N ASP A 47 -6.19 14.61 16.08
CA ASP A 47 -6.41 13.66 17.19
C ASP A 47 -6.19 12.20 16.75
N SER A 48 -6.45 11.93 15.47
CA SER A 48 -6.07 10.71 14.75
C SER A 48 -5.19 11.05 13.53
N LEU A 49 -4.43 10.08 13.04
CA LEU A 49 -3.69 10.19 11.79
C LEU A 49 -4.61 9.78 10.65
N THR A 50 -5.05 10.76 9.86
CA THR A 50 -5.88 10.46 8.70
C THR A 50 -5.03 10.29 7.44
N CYS A 51 -5.40 9.37 6.55
CA CYS A 51 -4.72 9.15 5.27
C CYS A 51 -5.74 9.17 4.14
N ASP A 52 -5.53 10.00 3.12
CA ASP A 52 -6.39 9.95 1.94
C ASP A 52 -6.08 8.69 1.11
N VAL A 53 -7.12 7.97 0.70
CA VAL A 53 -7.04 6.72 -0.06
C VAL A 53 -8.03 6.74 -1.22
N ALA A 54 -7.68 6.10 -2.32
CA ALA A 54 -8.56 5.95 -3.48
C ALA A 54 -9.72 4.98 -3.20
N ALA A 55 -9.49 3.96 -2.36
CA ALA A 55 -10.51 3.00 -1.98
C ALA A 55 -10.33 2.49 -0.55
N ILE A 56 -11.45 2.11 0.07
CA ILE A 56 -11.51 1.34 1.31
C ILE A 56 -12.23 0.04 0.97
N VAL A 57 -11.56 -1.10 1.15
CA VAL A 57 -12.08 -2.42 0.80
C VAL A 57 -12.38 -3.24 2.07
N PRO A 58 -13.46 -4.03 2.07
CA PRO A 58 -13.80 -4.84 3.22
C PRO A 58 -12.86 -6.06 3.33
N PRO A 59 -12.68 -6.62 4.54
CA PRO A 59 -11.67 -7.64 4.83
C PRO A 59 -11.82 -8.91 3.99
N GLU A 60 -13.04 -9.30 3.62
CA GLU A 60 -13.33 -10.48 2.78
C GLU A 60 -12.87 -10.33 1.32
N THR A 61 -12.30 -9.19 0.95
CA THR A 61 -11.63 -9.00 -0.34
C THR A 61 -10.17 -9.41 -0.34
N ALA A 62 -9.57 -9.56 0.84
CA ALA A 62 -8.19 -9.99 0.98
C ALA A 62 -8.04 -11.48 0.64
N GLY A 63 -7.08 -11.80 -0.24
CA GLY A 63 -6.77 -13.17 -0.64
C GLY A 63 -5.27 -13.50 -0.48
N PRO A 64 -4.55 -13.76 -1.58
CA PRO A 64 -3.11 -14.00 -1.56
C PRO A 64 -2.36 -12.95 -0.75
N GLY A 65 -1.42 -13.41 0.07
CA GLY A 65 -0.73 -12.58 1.05
C GLY A 65 -1.26 -12.73 2.48
N VAL A 66 -2.51 -13.18 2.68
CA VAL A 66 -2.99 -13.53 4.03
C VAL A 66 -2.08 -14.61 4.65
N GLY A 67 -1.67 -14.40 5.90
CA GLY A 67 -0.75 -15.25 6.64
C GLY A 67 0.73 -15.03 6.34
N GLN A 68 1.08 -14.22 5.34
CA GLN A 68 2.47 -13.87 5.03
C GLN A 68 3.00 -12.78 5.95
N ASP A 69 4.34 -12.72 6.05
CA ASP A 69 5.07 -11.65 6.73
C ASP A 69 4.70 -10.27 6.14
N ALA A 70 4.50 -9.28 7.00
CA ALA A 70 4.16 -7.91 6.61
C ALA A 70 5.23 -7.23 5.72
N TRP A 71 6.49 -7.67 5.81
CA TRP A 71 7.63 -7.13 5.06
C TRP A 71 7.89 -7.82 3.72
N ILE A 72 7.11 -8.86 3.39
CA ILE A 72 7.32 -9.67 2.19
C ILE A 72 6.05 -9.64 1.36
N GLY A 73 6.22 -9.44 0.06
CA GLY A 73 5.14 -9.43 -0.92
C GLY A 73 4.07 -8.39 -0.63
N ASP A 74 2.88 -8.67 -1.13
CA ASP A 74 1.71 -7.81 -1.10
C ASP A 74 0.47 -8.57 -0.62
N LEU A 75 -0.61 -7.81 -0.39
CA LEU A 75 -1.93 -8.36 -0.08
C LEU A 75 -2.82 -8.09 -1.28
N GLU A 76 -3.37 -9.14 -1.86
CA GLU A 76 -4.18 -9.02 -3.07
C GLU A 76 -5.66 -8.83 -2.74
N ILE A 77 -6.31 -7.92 -3.47
CA ILE A 77 -7.76 -7.83 -3.61
C ILE A 77 -8.16 -8.87 -4.67
N THR A 78 -8.98 -9.86 -4.33
CA THR A 78 -9.25 -10.97 -5.27
C THR A 78 -10.04 -10.55 -6.51
N SER A 79 -9.81 -11.23 -7.63
CA SER A 79 -10.43 -10.94 -8.93
C SER A 79 -11.95 -11.05 -8.91
N GLU A 80 -12.52 -11.95 -8.11
CA GLU A 80 -13.98 -12.07 -7.95
C GLU A 80 -14.59 -10.80 -7.34
N ARG A 81 -13.81 -10.10 -6.50
CA ARG A 81 -14.20 -8.83 -5.89
C ARG A 81 -13.90 -7.65 -6.80
N CYS A 82 -12.79 -7.70 -7.53
CA CYS A 82 -12.46 -6.72 -8.55
C CYS A 82 -13.56 -6.65 -9.63
N LEU A 83 -14.02 -7.81 -10.13
CA LEU A 83 -15.08 -7.93 -11.13
C LEU A 83 -16.47 -7.50 -10.62
N ALA A 84 -16.66 -7.44 -9.30
CA ALA A 84 -17.87 -6.92 -8.67
C ALA A 84 -17.85 -5.38 -8.50
N GLY A 85 -16.82 -4.70 -9.02
CA GLY A 85 -16.67 -3.24 -9.01
C GLY A 85 -15.89 -2.68 -7.82
N ALA A 86 -15.35 -3.51 -6.94
CA ALA A 86 -14.59 -3.05 -5.76
C ALA A 86 -13.30 -2.30 -6.11
N THR A 87 -12.85 -2.40 -7.36
CA THR A 87 -11.59 -1.84 -7.84
C THR A 87 -11.74 -1.00 -9.10
N ASP A 88 -12.97 -0.63 -9.47
CA ASP A 88 -13.24 0.14 -10.67
C ASP A 88 -12.52 1.48 -10.60
N GLY A 89 -11.60 1.70 -11.54
CA GLY A 89 -10.82 2.93 -11.63
C GLY A 89 -9.56 2.99 -10.77
N LEU A 90 -9.20 1.93 -10.04
CA LEU A 90 -7.90 1.85 -9.36
C LEU A 90 -6.75 1.86 -10.38
N ARG A 91 -5.69 2.61 -10.07
CA ARG A 91 -4.50 2.76 -10.90
C ARG A 91 -3.25 2.39 -10.12
N TYR A 92 -2.18 2.09 -10.85
CA TYR A 92 -0.85 1.96 -10.26
C TYR A 92 -0.48 3.20 -9.45
N GLY A 93 -0.09 2.97 -8.20
CA GLY A 93 0.28 4.03 -7.27
C GLY A 93 -0.86 4.53 -6.39
N ASP A 94 -2.12 4.14 -6.64
CA ASP A 94 -3.24 4.53 -5.79
C ASP A 94 -3.13 3.86 -4.42
N LEU A 95 -3.62 4.56 -3.40
CA LEU A 95 -3.63 4.08 -2.03
C LEU A 95 -4.95 3.38 -1.71
N VAL A 96 -4.86 2.22 -1.08
CA VAL A 96 -6.02 1.41 -0.69
C VAL A 96 -5.92 1.04 0.78
N ALA A 97 -7.04 1.16 1.50
CA ALA A 97 -7.16 0.68 2.87
C ALA A 97 -7.96 -0.62 2.93
N PHE A 98 -7.42 -1.64 3.61
CA PHE A 98 -8.18 -2.81 4.04
C PHE A 98 -8.79 -2.51 5.41
N ALA A 99 -10.12 -2.61 5.49
CA ALA A 99 -10.83 -2.61 6.75
C ALA A 99 -10.57 -3.92 7.51
N ASP A 100 -10.62 -3.85 8.84
CA ASP A 100 -10.46 -4.97 9.77
C ASP A 100 -9.27 -5.89 9.44
N THR A 101 -8.12 -5.31 9.12
CA THR A 101 -6.92 -6.05 8.73
C THR A 101 -5.72 -5.55 9.52
N ASP A 102 -5.03 -6.47 10.20
CA ASP A 102 -3.72 -6.24 10.83
C ASP A 102 -2.61 -6.64 9.85
N SER A 103 -1.53 -5.88 9.82
CA SER A 103 -0.32 -6.17 9.05
C SER A 103 0.94 -5.81 9.84
N ARG A 104 0.93 -5.89 11.18
CA ARG A 104 2.10 -5.53 12.01
C ARG A 104 3.23 -6.56 11.94
N SER A 105 2.88 -7.83 11.86
CA SER A 105 3.82 -8.96 11.83
C SER A 105 3.48 -9.94 10.71
N GLY A 106 2.20 -10.29 10.60
CA GLY A 106 1.63 -10.96 9.45
C GLY A 106 0.29 -10.34 9.07
N ARG A 107 -0.25 -10.75 7.93
CA ARG A 107 -1.48 -10.18 7.36
C ARG A 107 -2.68 -11.05 7.70
N PHE A 108 -3.64 -10.54 8.45
CA PHE A 108 -4.84 -11.31 8.82
C PHE A 108 -6.00 -10.41 9.24
N PHE A 109 -7.21 -10.98 9.21
CA PHE A 109 -8.42 -10.31 9.69
C PHE A 109 -8.32 -10.00 11.19
N SER A 110 -8.51 -8.73 11.53
CA SER A 110 -8.49 -8.21 12.89
C SER A 110 -9.46 -7.03 13.01
N PRO A 111 -10.66 -7.26 13.60
CA PRO A 111 -11.65 -6.21 13.79
C PRO A 111 -11.09 -4.98 14.50
N GLY A 112 -11.47 -3.79 14.03
CA GLY A 112 -11.02 -2.53 14.63
C GLY A 112 -9.58 -2.13 14.27
N ARG A 113 -9.02 -2.75 13.23
CA ARG A 113 -7.73 -2.35 12.64
C ARG A 113 -7.88 -1.99 11.17
N THR A 114 -6.97 -1.16 10.68
CA THR A 114 -6.86 -0.89 9.25
C THR A 114 -5.43 -1.05 8.79
N SER A 115 -5.27 -1.46 7.53
CA SER A 115 -3.97 -1.54 6.88
C SER A 115 -4.04 -0.82 5.53
N ILE A 116 -3.12 0.11 5.30
CA ILE A 116 -3.10 0.97 4.10
C ILE A 116 -1.85 0.64 3.29
N GLY A 117 -2.03 0.51 1.98
CA GLY A 117 -0.96 0.22 1.05
C GLY A 117 -1.16 0.85 -0.32
N ILE A 118 -0.23 0.55 -1.22
CA ILE A 118 -0.17 1.06 -2.59
C ILE A 118 -0.46 -0.05 -3.59
N VAL A 119 -1.20 0.26 -4.66
CA VAL A 119 -1.38 -0.65 -5.80
C VAL A 119 -0.03 -0.88 -6.49
N SER A 120 0.53 -2.08 -6.31
CA SER A 120 1.86 -2.51 -6.79
C SER A 120 1.80 -3.37 -8.06
N HIS A 121 0.75 -4.17 -8.26
CA HIS A 121 0.52 -4.90 -9.50
C HIS A 121 -0.95 -4.87 -9.95
N GLY A 122 -1.18 -5.01 -11.25
CA GLY A 122 -2.51 -5.03 -11.86
C GLY A 122 -3.25 -6.37 -11.69
N PRO A 123 -4.49 -6.47 -12.20
CA PRO A 123 -5.35 -7.62 -11.95
C PRO A 123 -4.81 -8.91 -12.56
N ALA A 124 -4.85 -9.99 -11.80
CA ALA A 124 -4.65 -11.35 -12.28
C ALA A 124 -5.99 -12.05 -12.56
N LEU A 125 -6.00 -12.97 -13.54
CA LEU A 125 -7.18 -13.79 -13.89
C LEU A 125 -7.26 -15.11 -13.12
N ALA A 126 -6.19 -15.48 -12.41
CA ALA A 126 -6.17 -16.70 -11.63
C ALA A 126 -7.15 -16.57 -10.44
N PRO A 127 -8.02 -17.57 -10.19
CA PRO A 127 -8.96 -17.53 -9.07
C PRO A 127 -8.26 -17.26 -7.74
N GLY A 128 -8.84 -16.40 -6.91
CA GLY A 128 -8.24 -15.92 -5.67
C GLY A 128 -7.19 -14.82 -5.84
N HIS A 129 -6.50 -14.69 -6.97
CA HIS A 129 -5.58 -13.57 -7.24
C HIS A 129 -6.30 -12.35 -7.83
N GLY A 130 -5.66 -11.18 -7.80
CA GLY A 130 -6.21 -9.95 -8.35
C GLY A 130 -5.24 -8.78 -8.31
N ILE A 131 -5.63 -7.67 -7.66
CA ILE A 131 -4.83 -6.44 -7.60
C ILE A 131 -3.97 -6.45 -6.33
N GLY A 132 -2.67 -6.32 -6.51
CA GLY A 132 -1.69 -6.40 -5.43
C GLY A 132 -1.48 -5.09 -4.70
N ILE A 133 -1.60 -5.12 -3.37
CA ILE A 133 -1.43 -3.96 -2.49
C ILE A 133 -0.23 -4.18 -1.55
N THR A 134 0.84 -3.41 -1.76
CA THR A 134 1.98 -3.39 -0.82
C THR A 134 1.61 -2.52 0.38
N ILE A 135 1.40 -3.15 1.53
CA ILE A 135 1.00 -2.47 2.79
C ILE A 135 2.19 -1.73 3.38
N PHE A 136 1.96 -0.51 3.87
CA PHE A 136 2.97 0.31 4.53
C PHE A 136 2.55 0.92 5.87
N LEU A 137 1.25 1.06 6.15
CA LEU A 137 0.72 1.54 7.42
C LEU A 137 -0.26 0.51 7.98
N THR A 138 -0.22 0.27 9.29
CA THR A 138 -1.25 -0.52 9.97
C THR A 138 -1.46 -0.03 11.39
N GLY A 139 -2.71 0.08 11.83
CA GLY A 139 -3.05 0.69 13.11
C GLY A 139 -4.48 0.39 13.57
N PRO A 140 -4.81 0.70 14.83
CA PRO A 140 -6.19 0.75 15.30
C PRO A 140 -7.01 1.78 14.49
N THR A 141 -8.28 1.49 14.19
CA THR A 141 -9.13 2.37 13.36
C THR A 141 -9.42 3.72 14.00
N GLU A 142 -9.30 3.84 15.33
CA GLU A 142 -9.41 5.11 16.06
C GLU A 142 -8.15 5.97 15.98
N ARG A 143 -6.99 5.38 15.63
CA ARG A 143 -5.70 6.07 15.52
C ARG A 143 -5.28 6.29 14.06
N LEU A 144 -5.53 5.34 13.16
CA LEU A 144 -5.27 5.41 11.72
C LEU A 144 -6.60 5.38 10.96
N VAL A 145 -7.01 6.53 10.41
CA VAL A 145 -8.33 6.70 9.80
C VAL A 145 -8.19 6.93 8.28
N PRO A 146 -8.54 5.95 7.43
CA PRO A 146 -8.55 6.18 5.99
C PRO A 146 -9.72 7.08 5.59
N ARG A 147 -9.49 8.01 4.67
CA ARG A 147 -10.53 8.87 4.08
C ARG A 147 -10.55 8.69 2.57
N ILE A 148 -11.74 8.50 2.00
CA ILE A 148 -11.88 8.40 0.54
C ILE A 148 -11.54 9.76 -0.09
N GLY A 149 -10.64 9.76 -1.07
CA GLY A 149 -10.17 10.93 -1.81
C GLY A 149 -9.27 10.53 -2.98
N GLU A 150 -8.42 11.43 -3.46
CA GLU A 150 -7.48 11.16 -4.56
C GLU A 150 -6.12 10.63 -4.04
N GLY A 151 -6.14 9.78 -3.00
CA GLY A 151 -4.93 9.25 -2.38
C GLY A 151 -4.10 8.40 -3.34
N SER A 152 -2.96 8.91 -3.80
CA SER A 152 -2.09 8.23 -4.76
C SER A 152 -0.65 8.74 -4.66
N LEU A 153 0.33 7.84 -4.69
CA LEU A 153 1.75 8.19 -4.88
C LEU A 153 2.14 8.26 -6.36
N GLY A 154 1.27 7.84 -7.27
CA GLY A 154 1.55 7.77 -8.71
C GLY A 154 2.06 9.10 -9.30
N PRO A 155 1.40 10.25 -9.05
CA PRO A 155 1.87 11.56 -9.53
C PRO A 155 3.26 11.93 -8.99
N ALA A 156 3.50 11.74 -7.69
CA ALA A 156 4.78 12.06 -7.05
C ALA A 156 5.93 11.20 -7.60
N LEU A 157 5.72 9.89 -7.73
CA LEU A 157 6.70 8.96 -8.28
C LEU A 157 7.03 9.27 -9.75
N ARG A 158 6.02 9.63 -10.55
CA ARG A 158 6.24 10.08 -11.95
C ARG A 158 7.03 11.38 -12.02
N SER A 159 6.75 12.33 -11.13
CA SER A 159 7.53 13.57 -11.07
C SER A 159 8.98 13.30 -10.67
N TRP A 160 9.19 12.39 -9.71
CA TRP A 160 10.53 12.04 -9.27
C TRP A 160 11.35 11.37 -10.37
N ALA A 161 10.73 10.46 -11.12
CA ALA A 161 11.39 9.79 -12.26
C ALA A 161 11.89 10.80 -13.31
N LYS A 162 11.09 11.84 -13.63
CA LYS A 162 11.50 12.89 -14.59
C LYS A 162 12.69 13.69 -14.09
N ASN A 163 12.75 13.99 -12.79
CA ASN A 163 13.83 14.78 -12.20
C ASN A 163 15.15 13.99 -12.02
N LEU A 164 15.18 12.68 -12.34
CA LEU A 164 16.40 11.87 -12.36
C LEU A 164 17.07 11.88 -13.75
N GLU A 165 16.35 12.32 -14.78
CA GLU A 165 16.82 12.39 -16.17
C GLU A 165 17.45 13.76 -16.51
N ASP A 166 17.37 14.74 -15.59
CA ASP A 166 18.01 16.07 -15.63
C ASP A 166 19.27 16.14 -14.75
#